data_AF-A0A5R2N664-F1
#
_entry.id   AF-A0A5R2N664-F1
#
_cell.length_a   1.000
_cell.length_b   1.000
_cell.length_c   1.000
_cell.angle_alpha   90.00
_cell.angle_beta   90.00
_cell.angle_gamma   90.00
#
_symmetry.space_group_name_H-M   'P 1'
#
loop_
_entity.id
_entity.type
_entity.pdbx_description
1 polymer ?
#
loop_
_entity_poly.entity_id
_entity_poly.type
_entity_poly.pdbx_seq_one_letter_code
_entity_poly.pdbx_strand_id
1 'polypeptide(L)'
;EHATPDGARAIVAAAIDQAAGRIAMAHAKDRHGDGRFATAGQGVVDFPDFVARLKGVGFDGALVTHGLSADEAAGVAAFLRRLL
;
A
#
# COMPACT_ATOMS: atom_id res chain seq x y z
N GLU A 1 -1.96 -13.43 -10.44
CA GLU A 1 -1.04 -13.59 -9.29
C GLU A 1 -1.90 -13.69 -8.04
N HIS A 2 -1.74 -14.74 -7.24
CA HIS A 2 -2.49 -14.94 -5.99
C HIS A 2 -1.54 -14.67 -4.82
N ALA A 3 -2.03 -14.03 -3.76
CA ALA A 3 -1.22 -13.70 -2.59
C ALA A 3 -2.02 -13.91 -1.30
N THR A 4 -1.36 -14.46 -0.29
CA THR A 4 -1.85 -14.45 1.09
C THR A 4 -1.44 -13.14 1.77
N PRO A 5 -2.12 -12.71 2.85
CA PRO A 5 -1.70 -11.53 3.61
C PRO A 5 -0.23 -11.58 4.07
N ASP A 6 0.21 -12.72 4.60
CA ASP A 6 1.60 -12.90 5.02
C ASP A 6 2.59 -12.82 3.85
N GLY A 7 2.24 -13.41 2.70
CA GLY A 7 3.05 -13.33 1.49
C GLY A 7 3.14 -11.90 0.97
N ALA A 8 2.02 -11.17 0.93
CA ALA A 8 1.99 -9.76 0.54
C ALA A 8 2.86 -8.90 1.47
N ARG A 9 2.78 -9.13 2.79
CA ARG A 9 3.60 -8.44 3.79
C ARG A 9 5.09 -8.71 3.61
N ALA A 10 5.48 -9.96 3.38
CA ALA A 10 6.88 -10.33 3.13
C ALA A 10 7.44 -9.69 1.86
N ILE A 11 6.65 -9.65 0.78
CA ILE A 11 7.04 -9.00 -0.49
C ILE A 11 7.22 -7.49 -0.29
N VAL A 12 6.27 -6.84 0.37
CA VAL A 12 6.34 -5.40 0.69
C VAL A 12 7.58 -5.08 1.51
N ALA A 13 7.84 -5.87 2.56
CA ALA A 13 9.02 -5.71 3.40
C ALA A 13 10.31 -5.75 2.57
N ALA A 14 10.50 -6.82 1.79
CA ALA A 14 11.68 -6.99 0.97
C ALA A 14 11.86 -5.84 -0.05
N ALA A 15 10.77 -5.41 -0.70
CA ALA A 15 10.81 -4.34 -1.69
C ALA A 15 11.22 -2.99 -1.07
N ILE A 16 10.68 -2.65 0.10
CA ILE A 16 11.03 -1.41 0.81
C ILE A 16 12.50 -1.45 1.26
N ASP A 17 12.94 -2.57 1.84
CA ASP A 17 14.32 -2.73 2.30
C ASP A 17 15.31 -2.62 1.12
N GLN A 18 15.00 -3.23 -0.02
CA GLN A 18 15.82 -3.15 -1.24
C GLN A 18 15.88 -1.73 -1.83
N ALA A 19 14.79 -0.98 -1.76
CA ALA A 19 14.68 0.35 -2.35
C ALA A 19 15.04 1.49 -1.38
N ALA A 20 15.40 1.17 -0.12
CA ALA A 20 15.67 2.15 0.94
C ALA A 20 16.64 3.27 0.48
N GLY A 21 16.30 4.51 0.82
CA GLY A 21 17.04 5.71 0.40
C GLY A 21 16.89 6.09 -1.08
N ARG A 22 16.12 5.35 -1.88
CA ARG A 22 15.88 5.61 -3.31
C ARG A 22 14.39 5.67 -3.70
N ILE A 23 13.49 5.62 -2.73
CA ILE A 23 12.04 5.66 -2.96
C ILE A 23 11.63 7.11 -3.24
N ALA A 24 11.20 7.40 -4.47
CA ALA A 24 10.72 8.73 -4.85
C ALA A 24 9.20 8.90 -4.67
N MET A 25 8.44 7.81 -4.75
CA MET A 25 6.98 7.79 -4.64
C MET A 25 6.50 6.40 -4.21
N ALA A 26 5.38 6.36 -3.48
CA ALA A 26 4.70 5.13 -3.13
C ALA A 26 3.26 5.13 -3.67
N HIS A 27 2.84 4.02 -4.30
CA HIS A 27 1.46 3.84 -4.70
C HIS A 27 0.71 2.95 -3.71
N ALA A 28 -0.40 3.46 -3.18
CA ALA A 28 -1.36 2.70 -2.39
C ALA A 28 -2.31 1.94 -3.32
N LYS A 29 -1.85 0.78 -3.78
CA LYS A 29 -2.60 -0.12 -4.65
C LYS A 29 -2.85 -1.44 -3.93
N ASP A 30 -4.08 -1.95 -4.00
CA ASP A 30 -4.48 -3.18 -3.32
C ASP A 30 -5.06 -4.21 -4.29
N ARG A 31 -5.19 -5.44 -3.80
CA ARG A 31 -5.75 -6.60 -4.50
C ARG A 31 -6.38 -7.57 -3.52
N HIS A 32 -7.43 -8.26 -3.96
CA HIS A 32 -7.92 -9.43 -3.25
C HIS A 32 -6.95 -10.61 -3.42
N GLY A 33 -7.07 -11.64 -2.57
CA GLY A 33 -6.19 -12.82 -2.62
C GLY A 33 -6.28 -13.63 -3.92
N ASP A 34 -7.38 -13.47 -4.66
CA ASP A 34 -7.60 -14.03 -6.01
C ASP A 34 -6.93 -13.20 -7.13
N GLY A 35 -6.27 -12.09 -6.79
CA GLY A 35 -5.54 -11.21 -7.72
C GLY A 35 -6.37 -10.12 -8.38
N ARG A 36 -7.70 -10.08 -8.19
CA ARG A 36 -8.54 -8.95 -8.64
C ARG A 36 -8.15 -7.67 -7.93
N PHE A 37 -8.38 -6.52 -8.58
CA PHE A 37 -8.16 -5.23 -7.94
C PHE A 37 -9.13 -5.01 -6.78
N ALA A 38 -8.61 -4.37 -5.74
CA ALA A 38 -9.37 -3.92 -4.58
C ALA A 38 -9.06 -2.44 -4.36
N THR A 39 -10.05 -1.70 -3.88
CA THR A 39 -9.80 -0.36 -3.31
C THR A 39 -8.88 -0.51 -2.10
N ALA A 40 -7.93 0.42 -1.94
CA ALA A 40 -6.93 0.31 -0.88
C ALA A 40 -7.57 0.19 0.52
N GLY A 41 -7.17 -0.86 1.25
CA GLY A 41 -7.71 -1.20 2.56
C GLY A 41 -8.81 -2.27 2.52
N GLN A 42 -9.15 -2.81 1.34
CA GLN A 42 -10.15 -3.87 1.15
C GLN A 42 -9.56 -5.18 0.61
N GLY A 43 -8.25 -5.23 0.38
CA GLY A 43 -7.54 -6.39 -0.11
C GLY A 43 -6.55 -6.96 0.91
N VAL A 44 -5.48 -7.59 0.41
CA VAL A 44 -4.51 -8.34 1.22
C VAL A 44 -3.31 -7.51 1.66
N VAL A 45 -3.18 -6.26 1.20
CA VAL A 45 -2.07 -5.40 1.59
C VAL A 45 -2.29 -4.85 3.00
N ASP A 46 -1.35 -5.12 3.91
CA ASP A 46 -1.31 -4.52 5.24
C ASP A 46 -0.78 -3.07 5.15
N PHE A 47 -1.70 -2.12 4.95
CA PHE A 47 -1.36 -0.70 4.81
C PHE A 47 -0.74 -0.06 6.07
N PRO A 48 -1.19 -0.37 7.30
CA PRO A 48 -0.48 0.06 8.50
C PRO A 48 1.00 -0.34 8.51
N ASP A 49 1.32 -1.62 8.24
CA ASP A 49 2.72 -2.10 8.17
C ASP A 49 3.48 -1.47 6.99
N PHE A 50 2.83 -1.35 5.83
CA PHE A 50 3.39 -0.69 4.64
C PHE A 50 3.83 0.76 4.92
N VAL A 51 2.96 1.58 5.51
CA VAL A 51 3.27 2.99 5.81
C VAL A 51 4.34 3.10 6.91
N ALA A 52 4.27 2.25 7.94
CA ALA A 52 5.28 2.22 8.99
C ALA A 52 6.67 1.91 8.43
N ARG A 53 6.79 0.97 7.49
CA ARG A 53 8.06 0.62 6.84
C ARG A 53 8.62 1.73 5.96
N LEU A 54 7.77 2.37 5.16
CA LEU A 54 8.18 3.52 4.35
C LEU A 54 8.77 4.61 5.23
N LYS A 55 8.08 4.98 6.31
CA LYS A 55 8.58 5.95 7.30
C LYS A 55 9.88 5.46 7.95
N GLY A 56 9.97 4.17 8.27
CA GLY A 56 11.14 3.54 8.87
C GLY A 56 12.41 3.65 8.02
N VAL A 57 12.29 3.67 6.69
CA VAL A 57 13.41 3.89 5.76
C VAL A 57 13.60 5.36 5.37
N GLY A 58 12.93 6.28 6.05
CA GLY A 58 13.06 7.73 5.85
C GLY A 58 12.28 8.28 4.65
N PHE A 59 11.31 7.54 4.10
CA PHE A 59 10.45 8.07 3.04
C PHE A 59 9.41 9.04 3.62
N ASP A 60 9.37 10.26 3.08
CA ASP A 60 8.45 11.35 3.44
C ASP A 60 7.65 11.89 2.22
N GLY A 61 7.73 11.19 1.09
CA GLY A 61 7.13 11.59 -0.18
C GLY A 61 5.65 11.26 -0.32
N ALA A 62 5.14 11.43 -1.54
CA ALA A 62 3.72 11.25 -1.84
C ALA A 62 3.29 9.77 -1.80
N LEU A 63 2.16 9.52 -1.13
CA LEU A 63 1.40 8.26 -1.18
C LEU A 63 0.17 8.45 -2.08
N VAL A 64 0.17 7.81 -3.25
CA VAL A 64 -0.86 8.00 -4.27
C VAL A 64 -1.69 6.73 -4.44
N THR A 65 -3.02 6.81 -4.32
CA THR A 65 -3.90 5.65 -4.55
C THR A 65 -4.49 5.65 -5.95
N HIS A 66 -4.78 4.46 -6.47
CA HIS A 66 -5.42 4.25 -7.76
C HIS A 66 -6.08 2.86 -7.82
N GLY A 67 -6.87 2.62 -8.86
CA GLY A 67 -7.59 1.33 -9.02
C GLY A 67 -8.92 1.27 -8.25
N LEU A 68 -9.60 2.40 -8.17
CA LEU A 68 -10.89 2.59 -7.52
C LEU A 68 -11.83 3.41 -8.42
N SER A 69 -13.13 3.35 -8.15
CA SER A 69 -14.13 4.22 -8.77
C SER A 69 -14.10 5.63 -8.17
N ALA A 70 -14.77 6.57 -8.83
CA ALA A 70 -14.88 7.95 -8.34
C ALA A 70 -15.59 8.05 -6.98
N ASP A 71 -16.63 7.25 -6.76
CA ASP A 71 -17.43 7.28 -5.53
C ASP A 71 -16.66 6.73 -4.31
N GLU A 72 -15.62 5.92 -4.56
CA GLU A 72 -14.74 5.38 -3.51
C GLU A 72 -13.63 6.37 -3.09
N ALA A 73 -13.42 7.44 -3.86
CA ALA A 73 -12.28 8.34 -3.70
C ALA A 73 -12.23 9.01 -2.32
N ALA A 74 -13.37 9.51 -1.82
CA ALA A 74 -13.43 10.14 -0.52
C ALA A 74 -13.12 9.16 0.63
N GLY A 75 -13.63 7.92 0.51
CA GLY A 75 -13.42 6.87 1.50
C GLY A 75 -11.95 6.44 1.60
N VAL A 76 -11.31 6.18 0.45
CA VAL A 76 -9.89 5.78 0.44
C VAL A 76 -8.98 6.93 0.90
N ALA A 77 -9.29 8.18 0.55
CA ALA A 77 -8.53 9.33 1.00
C ALA A 77 -8.59 9.45 2.53
N ALA A 78 -9.79 9.28 3.12
CA ALA A 78 -9.95 9.27 4.56
C ALA A 78 -9.23 8.09 5.23
N PHE A 79 -9.23 6.92 4.61
CA PHE A 79 -8.49 5.75 5.09
C PHE A 79 -6.98 6.00 5.14
N LEU A 80 -6.37 6.42 4.03
CA LEU A 80 -4.93 6.63 3.95
C LEU A 80 -4.46 7.78 4.85
N ARG A 81 -5.25 8.85 4.98
CA ARG A 81 -4.94 9.97 5.89
C ARG A 81 -4.84 9.56 7.36
N ARG A 82 -5.45 8.45 7.78
CA ARG A 82 -5.32 7.93 9.16
C ARG A 82 -4.02 7.14 9.40
N LEU A 83 -3.28 6.80 8.35
CA LEU A 83 -2.05 6.00 8.43
C LEU A 83 -0.78 6.87 8.30
N LEU A 84 -0.91 8.01 7.62
CA LEU A 84 0.13 9.05 7.53
C LEU A 84 0.27 9.82 8.85
#